data_AF-A0A503D7A9-F1
#
_entry.id   AF-A0A503D7A9-F1
#
_cell.length_a   1.000
_cell.length_b   1.000
_cell.length_c   1.000
_cell.angle_alpha   90.00
_cell.angle_beta   90.00
_cell.angle_gamma   90.00
#
_symmetry.space_group_name_H-M   'P 1'
#
loop_
_entity.id
_entity.type
_entity.pdbx_description
1 polymer ?
#
loop_
_entity_poly.entity_id
_entity_poly.type
_entity_poly.pdbx_seq_one_letter_code
_entity_poly.pdbx_strand_id
1 'polypeptide(L)'
;MSRFRLLTIFMSGMLGTATLPDQVASAPVLNSANRNALVEQNQLLMLENRLRRQQYQQQQQHFRGQDREIAPQQRPDRPLTCQHQRSSNGFVSICR
;
A
#
# COMPACT_ATOMS: atom_id res chain seq x y z
N MET A 1 -40.77 15.47 42.31
CA MET A 1 -39.59 14.80 41.70
C MET A 1 -38.95 13.94 42.79
N SER A 2 -39.48 12.77 43.13
CA SER A 2 -39.13 11.45 42.57
C SER A 2 -37.67 11.34 42.11
N ARG A 3 -36.86 10.52 42.81
CA ARG A 3 -35.84 9.59 42.26
C ARG A 3 -34.71 9.15 43.21
N PHE A 4 -34.76 9.41 44.52
CA PHE A 4 -33.87 8.68 45.45
C PHE A 4 -34.47 7.32 45.80
N ARG A 5 -34.71 6.52 44.77
CA ARG A 5 -35.20 5.16 44.88
C ARG A 5 -34.02 4.21 44.78
N LEU A 6 -33.94 3.40 45.82
CA LEU A 6 -33.57 1.99 45.76
C LEU A 6 -32.07 1.72 45.67
N LEU A 7 -31.53 1.48 46.87
CA LEU A 7 -30.83 0.24 47.19
C LEU A 7 -29.52 0.04 46.43
N THR A 8 -28.46 0.46 47.11
CA THR A 8 -27.17 -0.23 47.18
C THR A 8 -27.38 -1.73 47.36
N ILE A 9 -27.46 -2.47 46.25
CA ILE A 9 -27.41 -3.92 46.23
C ILE A 9 -25.92 -4.30 46.24
N PHE A 10 -25.47 -4.71 47.42
CA PHE A 10 -24.29 -5.56 47.61
C PHE A 10 -24.38 -6.77 46.68
N MET A 11 -23.37 -6.99 45.84
CA MET A 11 -23.11 -8.32 45.28
C MET A 11 -21.61 -8.57 45.15
N SER A 12 -21.12 -9.32 46.13
CA SER A 12 -19.81 -9.95 46.19
C SER A 12 -19.84 -11.35 45.55
N GLY A 13 -18.85 -11.61 44.69
CA GLY A 13 -18.19 -12.91 44.50
C GLY A 13 -18.89 -13.99 43.66
N MET A 14 -18.22 -14.48 42.62
CA MET A 14 -17.76 -15.88 42.48
C MET A 14 -16.87 -16.03 41.22
N LEU A 15 -15.68 -16.59 41.43
CA LEU A 15 -14.77 -17.13 40.40
C LEU A 15 -15.40 -18.36 39.74
N GLY A 16 -15.21 -18.58 38.43
CA GLY A 16 -15.59 -19.85 37.80
C GLY A 16 -15.36 -19.98 36.30
N THR A 17 -14.25 -20.64 35.94
CA THR A 17 -13.94 -21.38 34.69
C THR A 17 -13.96 -20.62 33.37
N ALA A 18 -12.77 -20.21 32.92
CA ALA A 18 -12.48 -20.00 31.51
C ALA A 18 -12.51 -21.36 30.80
N THR A 19 -13.57 -21.63 30.03
CA THR A 19 -13.54 -22.67 29.01
C THR A 19 -13.03 -22.02 27.72
N LEU A 20 -11.84 -22.43 27.29
CA LEU A 20 -11.36 -22.14 25.95
C LEU A 20 -12.36 -22.79 24.97
N PRO A 21 -12.98 -22.05 24.03
CA PRO A 21 -13.58 -22.70 22.90
C PRO A 21 -12.43 -23.29 22.09
N ASP A 22 -12.25 -24.60 22.20
CA ASP A 22 -11.48 -25.38 21.24
C ASP A 22 -12.14 -25.14 19.89
N GLN A 23 -11.52 -24.27 19.09
CA GLN A 23 -11.97 -23.95 17.75
C GLN A 23 -11.70 -25.18 16.90
N VAL A 24 -12.66 -26.11 16.90
CA VAL A 24 -12.75 -27.13 15.87
C VAL A 24 -12.88 -26.37 14.56
N ALA A 25 -11.77 -26.30 13.83
CA ALA A 25 -11.68 -25.68 12.52
C ALA A 25 -12.60 -26.44 11.56
N SER A 26 -13.86 -26.04 11.55
CA SER A 26 -14.84 -26.48 10.58
C SER A 26 -14.41 -25.87 9.26
N ALA A 27 -13.73 -26.65 8.42
CA ALA A 27 -13.45 -26.26 7.04
C ALA A 27 -14.81 -25.92 6.40
N PRO A 28 -15.07 -24.65 6.02
CA PRO A 28 -16.36 -24.32 5.47
C PRO A 28 -16.50 -25.05 4.14
N VAL A 29 -17.45 -25.98 4.08
CA VAL A 29 -17.91 -26.55 2.81
C VAL A 29 -18.58 -25.40 2.07
N LEU A 30 -17.79 -24.67 1.27
CA LEU A 30 -18.23 -23.59 0.41
C LEU A 30 -19.28 -24.16 -0.56
N ASN A 31 -20.54 -23.92 -0.24
CA ASN A 31 -21.71 -24.27 -1.04
C ASN A 31 -21.51 -23.73 -2.48
N SER A 32 -21.90 -24.50 -3.50
CA SER A 32 -21.60 -24.18 -4.91
C SER A 32 -22.12 -22.78 -5.33
N ALA A 33 -23.23 -22.33 -4.74
CA ALA A 33 -23.76 -20.98 -4.95
C ALA A 33 -22.81 -19.88 -4.44
N ASN A 34 -22.13 -20.12 -3.32
CA ASN A 34 -21.18 -19.17 -2.72
C ASN A 34 -19.86 -19.15 -3.50
N ARG A 35 -19.48 -20.27 -4.13
CA ARG A 35 -18.33 -20.32 -5.06
C ARG A 35 -18.58 -19.46 -6.30
N ASN A 36 -19.78 -19.51 -6.87
CA ASN A 36 -20.12 -18.69 -8.04
C ASN A 36 -20.11 -17.19 -7.70
N ALA A 37 -20.69 -16.80 -6.56
CA ALA A 37 -20.63 -15.41 -6.09
C ALA A 37 -19.19 -14.93 -5.84
N LEU A 38 -18.33 -15.79 -5.28
CA LEU A 38 -16.91 -15.48 -5.08
C LEU A 38 -16.15 -15.35 -6.42
N VAL A 39 -16.47 -16.18 -7.41
CA VAL A 39 -15.88 -16.08 -8.76
C VAL A 39 -16.29 -14.77 -9.44
N GLU A 40 -17.57 -14.39 -9.38
CA GLU A 40 -18.05 -13.12 -9.93
C GLU A 40 -17.38 -11.92 -9.25
N GLN A 41 -17.25 -11.95 -7.91
CA GLN A 41 -16.56 -10.89 -7.16
C GLN A 41 -15.08 -10.78 -7.57
N ASN A 42 -14.40 -11.91 -7.74
CA ASN A 42 -13.00 -11.92 -8.20
C ASN A 42 -12.87 -11.39 -9.63
N GLN A 43 -13.81 -11.71 -10.52
CA GLN A 43 -13.81 -11.19 -11.88
C GLN A 43 -13.99 -9.66 -11.91
N LEU A 44 -14.90 -9.13 -11.09
CA LEU A 44 -15.09 -7.68 -10.95
C LEU A 44 -13.84 -7.00 -10.43
N LEU A 45 -13.22 -7.55 -9.38
CA LEU A 45 -11.99 -7.03 -8.81
C LEU A 45 -10.82 -7.11 -9.80
N MET A 46 -10.74 -8.18 -10.59
CA MET A 46 -9.74 -8.32 -11.65
C MET A 46 -9.92 -7.25 -12.73
N LEU A 47 -11.17 -6.97 -13.12
CA LEU A 47 -11.50 -5.97 -14.13
C LEU A 47 -11.17 -4.56 -13.65
N GLU A 48 -11.51 -4.22 -12.40
CA GLU A 48 -11.14 -2.95 -11.78
C GLU A 48 -9.61 -2.78 -11.73
N ASN A 49 -8.88 -3.81 -11.30
CA ASN A 49 -7.42 -3.78 -11.27
C ASN A 49 -6.82 -3.59 -12.68
N ARG A 50 -7.41 -4.22 -13.69
CA ARG A 50 -6.96 -4.07 -15.09
C ARG A 50 -7.17 -2.64 -15.58
N LEU A 51 -8.35 -2.06 -15.34
CA LEU A 51 -8.63 -0.67 -15.71
C LEU A 51 -7.69 0.31 -15.01
N ARG A 52 -7.49 0.14 -13.69
CA ARG A 52 -6.59 1.00 -12.92
C ARG A 52 -5.15 0.94 -13.44
N ARG A 53 -4.66 -0.26 -13.77
CA ARG A 53 -3.32 -0.43 -14.36
C ARG A 53 -3.21 0.21 -15.74
N GLN A 54 -4.23 0.06 -16.59
CA GLN A 54 -4.25 0.69 -17.91
C GLN A 54 -4.23 2.22 -17.80
N GLN A 55 -5.03 2.80 -16.91
CA GLN A 55 -5.04 4.24 -16.67
C GLN A 55 -3.67 4.74 -16.20
N TYR A 56 -3.05 4.05 -15.25
CA TYR A 56 -1.73 4.42 -14.75
C TYR A 56 -0.65 4.31 -15.83
N GLN A 57 -0.70 3.29 -16.67
CA GLN A 57 0.22 3.14 -17.80
C GLN A 57 0.09 4.30 -18.79
N GLN A 58 -1.14 4.69 -19.15
CA GLN A 58 -1.37 5.83 -20.04
C GLN A 58 -0.83 7.13 -19.45
N GLN A 59 -1.08 7.36 -18.15
CA GLN A 59 -0.60 8.54 -17.46
C GLN A 59 0.93 8.62 -17.44
N GLN A 60 1.62 7.50 -17.17
CA GLN A 60 3.08 7.46 -17.25
C GLN A 60 3.61 7.76 -18.65
N GLN A 61 2.97 7.25 -19.70
CA GLN A 61 3.39 7.52 -21.07
C GLN A 61 3.24 9.00 -21.42
N HIS A 62 2.18 9.64 -20.94
CA HIS A 62 1.97 11.08 -21.12
C HIS A 62 3.10 11.89 -20.49
N PHE A 63 3.42 11.63 -19.22
CA PHE A 63 4.54 12.31 -18.55
C PHE A 63 5.89 12.03 -19.22
N ARG A 64 6.16 10.78 -19.63
CA ARG A 64 7.38 10.45 -20.39
C ARG A 64 7.47 11.19 -21.73
N GLY A 65 6.33 11.45 -22.38
CA GLY A 65 6.26 12.26 -23.60
C GLY A 65 6.62 13.72 -23.32
N GLN A 66 5.99 14.32 -22.32
CA GLN A 66 6.27 15.69 -21.88
C GLN A 66 7.74 15.87 -21.47
N ASP A 67 8.27 14.95 -20.67
CA ASP A 67 9.67 14.99 -20.23
C ASP A 67 10.67 14.83 -21.38
N ARG A 68 10.27 14.22 -22.51
CA ARG A 68 11.10 14.14 -23.72
C ARG A 68 11.03 15.40 -24.58
N GLU A 69 9.89 16.10 -24.58
CA GLU A 69 9.77 17.41 -25.24
C GLU A 69 10.64 18.47 -24.54
N ILE A 70 10.80 18.35 -23.22
CA ILE A 70 11.86 19.04 -22.48
C ILE A 70 13.18 18.39 -22.92
N ALA A 71 13.79 18.97 -23.96
CA ALA A 71 14.93 18.40 -24.66
C ALA A 71 15.90 17.68 -23.72
N PRO A 72 16.20 16.38 -23.93
CA PRO A 72 17.20 15.71 -23.14
C PRO A 72 18.50 16.50 -23.26
N GLN A 73 18.99 17.02 -22.14
CA GLN A 73 20.29 17.68 -22.06
C GLN A 73 21.28 16.77 -22.79
N GLN A 74 21.96 17.31 -23.81
CA GLN A 74 22.86 16.54 -24.66
C GLN A 74 23.75 15.68 -23.76
N ARG A 75 23.53 14.37 -23.78
CA ARG A 75 24.44 13.47 -23.10
C ARG A 75 25.79 13.64 -23.80
N PRO A 76 26.87 13.88 -23.06
CA PRO A 76 28.18 13.96 -23.66
C PRO A 76 28.45 12.61 -24.36
N ASP A 77 28.83 12.65 -25.63
CA ASP A 77 29.13 11.46 -26.46
C ASP A 77 30.28 10.61 -25.88
N ARG A 78 31.04 11.17 -24.94
CA ARG A 78 32.13 10.51 -24.25
C ARG A 78 31.99 10.66 -22.74
N PRO A 79 32.44 9.66 -21.97
CA PRO A 79 32.55 9.81 -20.53
C PRO A 79 33.44 11.01 -20.22
N LEU A 80 32.87 11.99 -19.50
CA LEU A 80 33.59 13.16 -19.02
C LEU A 80 34.70 12.69 -18.09
N THR A 81 35.94 13.06 -18.40
CA THR A 81 37.08 12.78 -17.53
C THR A 81 37.30 14.01 -16.65
N CYS A 82 37.00 13.90 -15.37
CA CYS A 82 37.21 14.98 -14.41
C CYS A 82 38.54 14.80 -13.69
N GLN A 83 39.38 15.83 -13.69
CA GLN A 83 40.60 15.89 -12.88
C GLN A 83 40.46 16.94 -11.78
N HIS A 84 40.91 16.59 -10.58
CA HIS A 84 41.00 17.52 -9.46
C HIS A 84 42.38 18.15 -9.43
N GLN A 85 42.46 19.45 -9.63
CA GLN A 85 43.70 20.21 -9.53
C GLN A 85 43.67 21.10 -8.29
N ARG A 86 44.77 21.08 -7.53
CA ARG A 86 44.93 21.97 -6.38
C ARG A 86 45.22 23.38 -6.89
N SER A 87 44.33 24.30 -6.60
CA SER A 87 44.47 25.75 -6.82
C SER A 87 44.91 26.41 -5.51
N SER A 88 45.40 27.65 -5.58
CA SER A 88 45.88 28.41 -4.41
C SER A 88 44.81 28.53 -3.31
N ASN A 89 43.54 28.53 -3.69
CA ASN A 89 42.41 28.75 -2.79
C ASN A 89 41.52 27.51 -2.58
N GLY A 90 41.93 26.32 -3.06
CA GLY A 90 41.16 25.09 -2.89
C GLY A 90 41.41 24.03 -3.96
N PHE A 91 40.49 23.07 -4.11
CA PHE A 91 40.53 22.07 -5.18
C PHE A 91 39.51 22.44 -6.26
N VAL A 92 39.95 22.48 -7.52
CA VAL A 92 39.09 22.75 -8.69
C VAL A 92 38.95 21.46 -9.48
N SER A 93 37.71 21.12 -9.83
CA SER A 93 37.39 19.97 -10.68
C SER A 93 37.21 20.45 -12.12
N ILE A 94 38.06 20.00 -13.04
CA ILE A 94 37.96 20.32 -14.47
C ILE A 94 37.52 19.05 -15.20
N CYS A 95 36.34 19.07 -15.80
CA CYS A 95 35.80 17.96 -16.60
C CYS A 95 35.96 18.27 -18.09
N ARG A 96 36.52 17.34 -18.86
CA ARG A 96 36.68 17.39 -20.32
C ARG A 96 36.06 16.17 -21.00
#